data_AF-A0AAV0EGF6-F1
#
_entry.id   AF-A0AAV0EGF6-F1
#
_cell.length_a   1.000
_cell.length_b   1.000
_cell.length_c   1.000
_cell.angle_alpha   90.00
_cell.angle_beta   90.00
_cell.angle_gamma   90.00
#
_symmetry.space_group_name_H-M   'P 1'
#
loop_
_entity.id
_entity.type
_entity.pdbx_description
1 polymer ?
#
loop_
_entity_poly.entity_id
_entity_poly.type
_entity_poly.pdbx_seq_one_letter_code
_entity_poly.pdbx_strand_id
1 'polypeptide(L)'
;MKMKEDGKHWVCGEILAIDSYRDWYYISCKGCSRKVKSEGDSFRCGACNTTEVVLRYKVNVRVMDETGHASFVFWDKECTALVGKTANTLREEIEKKGAGLYYFPVEIDALVGIEGLFRVQTKSETISYRGVPTFSVIGMNCDPAVVGLYKSKNKGKAVEDEDDF
;
A
#
# COMPACT_ATOMS: atom_id res chain seq x y z
N MET A 1 6.26 10.75 -12.80
CA MET A 1 4.98 10.05 -12.95
C MET A 1 3.81 11.05 -12.94
N LYS A 2 2.95 11.05 -13.97
CA LYS A 2 1.73 11.88 -14.02
C LYS A 2 0.53 11.00 -14.32
N MET A 3 -0.41 10.93 -13.38
CA MET A 3 -1.68 10.22 -13.52
C MET A 3 -2.76 11.27 -13.79
N LYS A 4 -3.42 11.19 -14.95
CA LYS A 4 -4.25 12.29 -15.48
C LYS A 4 -5.75 12.00 -15.52
N GLU A 5 -6.13 10.73 -15.53
CA GLU A 5 -7.51 10.30 -15.72
C GLU A 5 -7.94 9.30 -14.64
N ASP A 6 -9.24 9.20 -14.43
CA ASP A 6 -9.83 8.24 -13.50
C ASP A 6 -9.84 6.86 -14.12
N GLY A 7 -9.43 5.86 -13.33
CA GLY A 7 -9.26 4.53 -13.87
C GLY A 7 -8.40 3.64 -13.00
N LYS A 8 -7.93 2.58 -13.64
CA LYS A 8 -6.98 1.64 -13.07
C LYS A 8 -5.82 1.57 -14.04
N HIS A 9 -4.63 1.88 -13.55
CA HIS A 9 -3.43 1.93 -14.38
C HIS A 9 -2.37 0.99 -13.81
N TRP A 10 -1.56 0.41 -14.67
CA TRP A 10 -0.38 -0.32 -14.25
C TRP A 10 0.82 0.62 -14.28
N VAL A 11 1.55 0.66 -13.17
CA VAL A 11 2.75 1.45 -13.00
C VAL A 11 3.90 0.53 -12.68
N CYS A 12 4.95 0.54 -13.50
CA CYS A 12 6.21 -0.14 -13.19
C CYS A 12 7.17 0.85 -12.53
N GLY A 13 7.73 0.49 -11.38
CA GLY A 13 8.69 1.35 -10.69
C GLY A 13 9.29 0.69 -9.45
N GLU A 14 10.25 1.40 -8.85
CA GLU A 14 10.96 0.97 -7.64
C GLU A 14 10.43 1.71 -6.40
N ILE A 15 10.27 0.99 -5.29
CA ILE A 15 9.91 1.59 -4.01
C ILE A 15 11.14 2.32 -3.46
N LEU A 16 11.12 3.65 -3.54
CA LEU A 16 12.23 4.49 -3.12
C LEU A 16 12.27 4.72 -1.61
N ALA A 17 11.11 4.86 -0.97
CA ALA A 17 11.02 5.19 0.46
C ALA A 17 9.66 4.82 1.06
N ILE A 18 9.64 4.65 2.37
CA ILE A 18 8.41 4.68 3.17
C ILE A 18 8.11 6.13 3.58
N ASP A 19 6.91 6.63 3.25
CA ASP A 19 6.51 8.02 3.51
C ASP A 19 5.96 8.22 4.94
N SER A 20 5.57 7.15 5.66
CA SER A 20 5.12 7.23 7.07
C SER A 20 5.57 6.03 7.91
N TYR A 21 6.26 6.33 9.01
CA TYR A 21 6.80 5.33 9.96
C TYR A 21 5.91 5.12 11.19
N ARG A 22 4.84 5.90 11.36
CA ARG A 22 4.00 5.85 12.58
C ARG A 22 2.61 5.24 12.35
N ASP A 23 2.11 5.27 11.11
CA ASP A 23 0.74 4.89 10.78
C ASP A 23 0.68 3.71 9.79
N TRP A 24 1.63 2.77 9.89
CA TRP A 24 1.77 1.63 8.98
C TRP A 24 0.64 0.59 9.09
N TYR A 25 -0.23 0.72 10.09
CA TYR A 25 -1.43 -0.09 10.25
C TYR A 25 -2.63 0.76 10.71
N TYR A 26 -3.82 0.17 10.63
CA TYR A 26 -5.03 0.73 11.22
C TYR A 26 -5.86 -0.37 11.90
N ILE A 27 -6.60 0.01 12.94
CA ILE A 27 -7.58 -0.87 13.60
C ILE A 27 -8.81 -0.97 12.71
N SER A 28 -9.27 -2.19 12.46
CA SER A 28 -10.30 -2.45 11.48
C SER A 28 -11.24 -3.57 11.90
N CYS A 29 -12.49 -3.52 11.42
CA CYS A 29 -13.48 -4.55 11.68
C CYS A 29 -13.05 -5.86 11.01
N LYS A 30 -13.06 -6.98 11.74
CA LYS A 30 -12.66 -8.28 11.20
C LYS A 30 -13.49 -8.68 9.97
N GLY A 31 -14.81 -8.40 9.98
CA GLY A 31 -15.75 -8.82 8.93
C GLY A 31 -15.81 -7.95 7.67
N CYS A 32 -15.60 -6.62 7.75
CA CYS A 32 -15.77 -5.73 6.59
C CYS A 32 -14.58 -4.83 6.27
N SER A 33 -13.46 -4.98 6.99
CA SER A 33 -12.21 -4.23 6.77
C SER A 33 -12.27 -2.72 6.94
N ARG A 34 -13.44 -2.16 7.26
CA ARG A 34 -13.60 -0.73 7.57
C ARG A 34 -12.82 -0.37 8.82
N LYS A 35 -12.20 0.81 8.81
CA LYS A 35 -11.52 1.38 9.97
C LYS A 35 -12.52 1.54 11.12
N VAL A 36 -12.12 1.10 12.31
CA VAL A 36 -12.89 1.23 13.55
C VAL A 36 -12.17 2.23 14.45
N LYS A 37 -12.93 3.11 15.10
CA LYS A 37 -12.42 4.03 16.12
C LYS A 37 -12.73 3.43 17.49
N SER A 38 -11.91 3.78 18.48
CA SER A 38 -12.18 3.44 19.88
C SER A 38 -13.41 4.21 20.38
N GLU A 39 -14.29 3.51 21.08
CA GLU A 39 -15.40 4.06 21.85
C GLU A 39 -15.14 3.71 23.33
N GLY A 40 -14.52 4.64 24.05
CA GLY A 40 -13.98 4.37 25.40
C GLY A 40 -12.92 3.28 25.37
N ASP A 41 -13.11 2.24 26.19
CA ASP A 41 -12.24 1.06 26.27
C ASP A 41 -12.60 -0.04 25.26
N SER A 42 -13.54 0.23 24.34
CA SER A 42 -14.06 -0.76 23.40
C SER A 42 -13.93 -0.32 21.94
N PHE A 43 -14.13 -1.27 21.02
CA PHE A 43 -14.26 -1.01 19.60
C PHE A 43 -15.61 -1.48 19.12
N ARG A 44 -16.26 -0.72 18.23
CA ARG A 44 -17.52 -1.15 17.60
C ARG A 44 -17.54 -0.77 16.14
N CYS A 45 -17.77 -1.76 15.27
CA CYS A 45 -18.02 -1.49 13.86
C CYS A 45 -19.47 -1.05 13.67
N GLY A 46 -19.68 0.21 13.27
CA GLY A 46 -21.04 0.72 12.98
C GLY A 46 -21.77 0.00 11.83
N ALA A 47 -21.04 -0.68 10.93
CA ALA A 47 -21.63 -1.40 9.81
C ALA A 47 -22.00 -2.87 10.14
N CYS A 48 -21.14 -3.56 10.88
CA CYS A 48 -21.32 -4.98 11.22
C CYS A 48 -21.90 -5.21 12.62
N ASN A 49 -21.96 -4.16 13.44
CA ASN A 49 -22.38 -4.20 14.83
C ASN A 49 -21.60 -5.21 15.70
N THR A 50 -20.32 -5.46 15.36
CA THR A 50 -19.40 -6.34 16.09
C THR A 50 -18.29 -5.55 16.77
N THR A 51 -17.73 -6.11 17.86
CA THR A 51 -16.56 -5.61 18.57
C THR A 51 -15.26 -6.27 18.13
N GLU A 52 -15.33 -7.29 17.26
CA GLU A 52 -14.14 -7.98 16.75
C GLU A 52 -13.34 -7.08 15.80
N VAL A 53 -12.12 -6.75 16.24
CA VAL A 53 -11.17 -5.95 15.47
C VAL A 53 -9.89 -6.71 15.16
N VAL A 54 -9.20 -6.27 14.12
CA VAL A 54 -7.89 -6.76 13.71
C VAL A 54 -7.07 -5.59 13.15
N LEU A 55 -5.75 -5.65 13.31
CA LEU A 55 -4.85 -4.70 12.66
C LEU A 55 -4.64 -5.07 11.20
N ARG A 56 -4.69 -4.07 10.33
CA ARG A 56 -4.48 -4.21 8.89
C ARG A 56 -3.48 -3.19 8.38
N TYR A 57 -2.66 -3.55 7.39
CA TYR A 57 -1.67 -2.62 6.86
C TYR A 57 -2.30 -1.42 6.13
N LYS A 58 -1.61 -0.29 6.27
CA LYS A 58 -1.78 0.91 5.46
C LYS A 58 -0.40 1.57 5.35
N VAL A 59 0.40 1.09 4.41
CA VAL A 59 1.79 1.57 4.25
C VAL A 59 1.83 2.58 3.12
N ASN A 60 2.22 3.81 3.44
CA ASN A 60 2.44 4.85 2.44
C ASN A 60 3.88 4.73 1.93
N VAL A 61 4.05 4.58 0.62
CA VAL A 61 5.35 4.43 -0.03
C VAL A 61 5.51 5.44 -1.15
N ARG A 62 6.76 5.79 -1.47
CA ARG A 62 7.11 6.56 -2.66
C ARG A 62 7.67 5.62 -3.71
N VAL A 63 7.04 5.58 -4.87
CA VAL A 63 7.49 4.81 -6.02
C VAL A 63 8.08 5.74 -7.07
N MET A 64 9.20 5.35 -7.67
CA MET A 64 9.89 6.10 -8.71
C MET A 64 9.99 5.29 -10.01
N ASP A 65 9.80 5.98 -11.13
CA ASP A 65 10.09 5.51 -12.48
C ASP A 65 11.00 6.54 -13.20
N GLU A 66 11.30 6.28 -14.48
CA GLU A 66 12.10 7.19 -15.30
C GLU A 66 11.47 8.60 -15.47
N THR A 67 10.16 8.73 -15.24
CA THR A 67 9.40 9.97 -15.42
C THR A 67 9.24 10.77 -14.12
N GLY A 68 9.70 10.25 -12.98
CA GLY A 68 9.65 10.89 -11.66
C GLY A 68 9.08 9.96 -10.58
N HIS A 69 8.47 10.52 -9.54
CA HIS A 69 7.94 9.74 -8.41
C HIS A 69 6.48 10.06 -8.11
N ALA A 70 5.80 9.12 -7.44
CA ALA A 70 4.45 9.28 -6.91
C ALA A 70 4.32 8.56 -5.56
N SER A 71 3.39 9.02 -4.71
CA SER A 71 3.09 8.37 -3.44
C SER A 71 1.95 7.36 -3.62
N PHE A 72 2.14 6.15 -3.13
CA PHE A 72 1.17 5.06 -3.14
C PHE A 72 0.79 4.62 -1.72
N VAL A 73 -0.41 4.08 -1.55
CA VAL A 73 -0.83 3.35 -0.35
C VAL A 73 -0.92 1.87 -0.68
N PHE A 74 -0.14 1.06 0.01
CA PHE A 74 -0.27 -0.39 0.01
C PHE A 74 -1.21 -0.79 1.15
N TRP A 75 -2.28 -1.49 0.81
CA TRP A 75 -3.27 -1.98 1.75
C TRP A 75 -2.89 -3.36 2.29
N ASP A 76 -3.72 -3.87 3.19
CA ASP A 76 -3.48 -5.10 3.93
C ASP A 76 -3.07 -6.31 3.07
N LYS A 77 -3.81 -6.56 1.99
CA LYS A 77 -3.57 -7.70 1.09
C LYS A 77 -2.21 -7.58 0.42
N GLU A 78 -1.96 -6.42 -0.17
CA GLU A 78 -0.74 -6.03 -0.87
C GLU A 78 0.49 -6.13 0.04
N CYS A 79 0.44 -5.50 1.22
CA CYS A 79 1.54 -5.56 2.18
C CYS A 79 1.76 -6.96 2.74
N THR A 80 0.70 -7.70 3.07
CA THR A 80 0.84 -9.06 3.61
C THR A 80 1.54 -9.98 2.62
N ALA A 81 1.29 -9.81 1.31
CA ALA A 81 1.96 -10.59 0.27
C ALA A 81 3.48 -10.32 0.20
N LEU A 82 3.92 -9.07 0.39
CA LEU A 82 5.34 -8.71 0.37
C LEU A 82 6.04 -9.03 1.70
N VAL A 83 5.41 -8.70 2.83
CA VAL A 83 5.97 -8.85 4.18
C VAL A 83 5.93 -10.32 4.63
N GLY A 84 5.01 -11.12 4.12
CA GLY A 84 4.81 -12.52 4.51
C GLY A 84 4.17 -12.71 5.89
N LYS A 85 3.79 -11.61 6.57
CA LYS A 85 3.11 -11.62 7.87
C LYS A 85 1.94 -10.65 7.86
N THR A 86 0.88 -10.98 8.58
CA THR A 86 -0.23 -10.03 8.82
C THR A 86 0.24 -8.89 9.73
N ALA A 87 -0.42 -7.72 9.64
CA ALA A 87 -0.10 -6.59 10.50
C ALA A 87 -0.29 -6.92 11.99
N ASN A 88 -1.27 -7.78 12.33
CA ASN A 88 -1.51 -8.22 13.70
C ASN A 88 -0.35 -9.06 14.25
N THR A 89 0.09 -10.07 13.47
CA THR A 89 1.23 -10.91 13.83
C THR A 89 2.50 -10.07 14.01
N LEU A 90 2.77 -9.16 13.07
CA LEU A 90 3.95 -8.31 13.13
C LEU A 90 3.92 -7.39 14.36
N ARG A 91 2.75 -6.84 14.69
CA ARG A 91 2.58 -6.00 15.89
C ARG A 91 2.81 -6.79 17.18
N GLU A 92 2.24 -7.99 17.29
CA GLU A 92 2.43 -8.85 18.47
C GLU A 92 3.90 -9.23 18.68
N GLU A 93 4.65 -9.51 17.60
CA GLU A 93 6.08 -9.80 17.68
C GLU A 93 6.90 -8.60 18.18
N ILE A 94 6.56 -7.39 17.74
CA ILE A 94 7.19 -6.14 18.19
C ILE A 94 6.94 -5.92 19.68
N GLU A 95 5.70 -6.12 20.13
CA GLU A 95 5.33 -5.99 21.55
C GLU A 95 6.05 -7.02 22.42
N LYS A 96 6.15 -8.28 21.99
CA LYS A 96 6.89 -9.34 22.71
C LYS A 96 8.37 -9.03 22.85
N LYS A 97 8.97 -8.30 21.90
CA LYS A 97 10.36 -7.83 21.97
C LYS A 97 10.55 -6.65 22.92
N GLY A 98 9.48 -6.14 23.54
CA GLY A 98 9.53 -4.95 24.39
C GLY A 98 9.81 -3.67 23.61
N ALA A 99 9.67 -3.70 22.28
CA ALA A 99 9.88 -2.53 21.45
C ALA A 99 8.67 -1.59 21.60
N GLY A 100 8.95 -0.32 21.92
CA GLY A 100 7.92 0.67 22.21
C GLY A 100 7.02 0.99 21.02
N LEU A 101 5.98 1.79 21.26
CA LEU A 101 5.00 2.24 20.24
C LEU A 101 5.63 2.97 19.04
N TYR A 102 6.88 3.43 19.18
CA TYR A 102 7.62 4.15 18.14
C TYR A 102 8.54 3.25 17.29
N TYR A 103 8.57 1.95 17.57
CA TYR A 103 9.36 1.01 16.77
C TYR A 103 8.70 0.81 15.40
N PHE A 104 9.50 1.01 14.35
CA PHE A 104 9.10 0.74 12.99
C PHE A 104 9.54 -0.67 12.58
N PRO A 105 8.67 -1.50 11.97
CA PRO A 105 9.03 -2.86 11.60
C PRO A 105 10.06 -2.89 10.45
N VAL A 106 11.19 -3.55 10.68
CA VAL A 106 12.24 -3.72 9.66
C VAL A 106 11.74 -4.49 8.44
N GLU A 107 10.73 -5.35 8.62
CA GLU A 107 10.10 -6.08 7.52
C GLU A 107 9.34 -5.15 6.55
N ILE A 108 8.84 -4.00 7.03
CA ILE A 108 8.23 -2.98 6.16
C ILE A 108 9.31 -2.10 5.53
N ASP A 109 10.39 -1.81 6.27
CA ASP A 109 11.54 -1.07 5.74
C ASP A 109 12.22 -1.81 4.58
N ALA A 110 12.27 -3.14 4.68
CA ALA A 110 12.79 -4.03 3.64
C ALA A 110 12.00 -3.99 2.31
N LEU A 111 10.88 -3.29 2.24
CA LEU A 111 10.17 -3.05 0.99
C LEU A 111 10.91 -2.03 0.10
N VAL A 112 11.77 -1.19 0.68
CA VAL A 112 12.58 -0.23 -0.08
C VAL A 112 13.55 -0.96 -1.00
N GLY A 113 13.65 -0.50 -2.24
CA GLY A 113 14.45 -1.13 -3.31
C GLY A 113 13.74 -2.26 -4.03
N ILE A 114 12.54 -2.67 -3.60
CA ILE A 114 11.74 -3.62 -4.38
C ILE A 114 11.19 -2.92 -5.62
N GLU A 115 11.46 -3.52 -6.77
CA GLU A 115 10.84 -3.14 -8.02
C GLU A 115 9.56 -3.95 -8.26
N GLY A 116 8.52 -3.26 -8.71
CA GLY A 116 7.22 -3.88 -8.90
C GLY A 116 6.40 -3.28 -10.02
N LEU A 117 5.38 -4.03 -10.41
CA LEU A 117 4.27 -3.60 -11.24
C LEU A 117 3.06 -3.39 -10.32
N PHE A 118 2.62 -2.14 -10.18
CA PHE A 118 1.57 -1.73 -9.25
C PHE A 118 0.31 -1.33 -10.03
N ARG A 119 -0.81 -2.01 -9.77
CA ARG A 119 -2.11 -1.60 -10.28
C ARG A 119 -2.68 -0.55 -9.35
N VAL A 120 -2.70 0.69 -9.81
CA VAL A 120 -3.14 1.85 -9.04
C VAL A 120 -4.53 2.27 -9.47
N GLN A 121 -5.37 2.63 -8.49
CA GLN A 121 -6.66 3.27 -8.75
C GLN A 121 -6.53 4.79 -8.64
N THR A 122 -6.88 5.48 -9.71
CA THR A 122 -7.00 6.94 -9.77
C THR A 122 -8.45 7.36 -9.59
N LYS A 123 -8.64 8.49 -8.89
CA LYS A 123 -9.93 9.14 -8.73
C LYS A 123 -9.75 10.65 -8.82
N SER A 124 -10.74 11.35 -9.34
CA SER A 124 -10.65 12.79 -9.62
C SER A 124 -10.32 13.58 -8.37
N GLU A 125 -10.82 13.17 -7.21
CA GLU A 125 -10.53 13.80 -5.91
C GLU A 125 -9.06 13.64 -5.49
N THR A 126 -8.42 12.53 -5.88
CA THR A 126 -7.00 12.29 -5.62
C THR A 126 -6.14 13.11 -6.57
N ILE A 127 -6.50 13.14 -7.85
CA ILE A 127 -5.76 13.88 -8.89
C ILE A 127 -5.81 15.40 -8.63
N SER A 128 -6.98 15.92 -8.23
CA SER A 128 -7.19 17.34 -7.95
C SER A 128 -6.74 17.79 -6.56
N TYR A 129 -6.18 16.88 -5.75
CA TYR A 129 -5.69 17.20 -4.42
C TYR A 129 -4.57 18.24 -4.47
N ARG A 130 -4.66 19.30 -3.67
CA ARG A 130 -3.69 20.41 -3.66
C ARG A 130 -2.32 20.05 -3.05
N GLY A 131 -2.22 18.91 -2.37
CA GLY A 131 -0.95 18.38 -1.84
C GLY A 131 -0.36 17.29 -2.73
N VAL A 132 0.55 16.48 -2.19
CA VAL A 132 1.07 15.31 -2.91
C VAL A 132 -0.04 14.26 -3.02
N PRO A 133 -0.55 13.94 -4.22
CA PRO A 133 -1.60 12.95 -4.37
C PRO A 133 -1.05 11.57 -3.97
N THR A 134 -1.85 10.80 -3.23
CA THR A 134 -1.49 9.43 -2.83
C THR A 134 -2.47 8.43 -3.44
N PHE A 135 -1.98 7.52 -4.28
CA PHE A 135 -2.81 6.60 -5.04
C PHE A 135 -2.94 5.24 -4.36
N SER A 136 -4.13 4.66 -4.37
CA SER A 136 -4.34 3.34 -3.77
C SER A 136 -3.88 2.23 -4.70
N VAL A 137 -3.06 1.32 -4.21
CA VAL A 137 -2.71 0.10 -4.94
C VAL A 137 -3.77 -0.97 -4.70
N ILE A 138 -4.30 -1.52 -5.79
CA ILE A 138 -5.39 -2.52 -5.81
C ILE A 138 -4.94 -3.87 -6.38
N GLY A 139 -3.63 -4.03 -6.55
CA GLY A 139 -2.96 -5.23 -7.01
C GLY A 139 -1.49 -4.93 -7.31
N MET A 140 -0.62 -5.91 -7.17
CA MET A 140 0.79 -5.76 -7.54
C MET A 140 1.43 -7.07 -7.95
N ASN A 141 2.56 -6.99 -8.65
CA ASN A 141 3.47 -8.09 -8.91
C ASN A 141 4.91 -7.60 -8.77
N CYS A 142 5.67 -8.18 -7.85
CA CYS A 142 7.08 -7.83 -7.62
C CYS A 142 8.04 -8.98 -7.98
N ASP A 143 7.58 -9.93 -8.81
CA ASP A 143 8.46 -10.97 -9.37
C ASP A 143 9.38 -10.32 -10.42
N PRO A 144 10.72 -10.36 -10.24
CA PRO A 144 11.66 -9.77 -11.18
C PRO A 144 11.49 -10.28 -12.62
N ALA A 145 11.05 -11.53 -12.83
CA ALA A 145 10.82 -12.08 -14.16
C ALA A 145 9.60 -11.42 -14.84
N VAL A 146 8.51 -11.21 -14.08
CA VAL A 146 7.30 -10.55 -14.60
C VAL A 146 7.58 -9.07 -14.87
N VAL A 147 8.26 -8.39 -13.95
CA VAL A 147 8.67 -6.99 -14.12
C VAL A 147 9.60 -6.83 -15.33
N GLY A 148 10.59 -7.71 -15.48
CA GLY A 148 11.49 -7.71 -16.64
C GLY A 148 10.76 -7.94 -17.97
N LEU A 149 9.79 -8.86 -17.99
CA LEU A 149 8.95 -9.11 -19.15
C LEU A 149 8.10 -7.88 -19.50
N TYR A 150 7.47 -7.24 -18.51
CA TYR A 150 6.68 -6.03 -18.71
C TYR A 150 7.54 -4.90 -19.30
N LYS A 151 8.72 -4.65 -18.72
CA LYS A 151 9.65 -3.64 -19.23
C LYS A 151 10.08 -3.91 -20.67
N SER A 152 10.45 -5.15 -20.98
CA SER A 152 10.90 -5.51 -22.34
C SER A 152 9.81 -5.31 -23.41
N LYS A 153 8.55 -5.61 -23.08
CA LYS A 153 7.40 -5.40 -23.98
C LYS A 153 7.03 -3.92 -24.17
N ASN A 154 7.32 -3.08 -23.19
CA ASN A 154 6.92 -1.67 -23.17
C ASN A 154 8.08 -0.70 -23.47
N LYS A 155 9.28 -1.20 -23.80
CA LYS A 155 10.40 -0.37 -24.25
C LYS A 155 9.99 0.45 -25.49
N GLY A 156 10.03 1.78 -25.36
CA GLY A 156 9.76 2.71 -26.46
C GLY A 156 8.28 3.08 -26.68
N LYS A 157 7.36 2.56 -25.85
CA LYS A 157 5.97 3.05 -25.82
C LYS A 157 5.84 4.08 -24.70
N ALA A 158 5.51 5.33 -25.05
CA ALA A 158 5.00 6.25 -24.05
C ALA A 158 3.77 5.60 -23.41
N VAL A 159 3.73 5.53 -22.07
CA VAL A 159 2.69 4.83 -21.32
C VAL A 159 1.34 5.48 -21.61
N GLU A 160 0.60 4.89 -22.53
CA GLU A 160 -0.85 5.05 -22.69
C GLU A 160 -1.45 3.65 -22.56
N ASP A 161 -2.53 3.60 -21.80
CA ASP A 161 -3.25 2.42 -21.32
C ASP A 161 -3.56 1.40 -22.42
N GLU A 162 -3.63 0.12 -22.04
CA GLU A 162 -4.80 -0.71 -22.36
C GLU A 162 -4.79 -2.05 -21.61
N ASP A 163 -6.01 -2.46 -21.26
CA ASP A 163 -6.42 -3.64 -20.52
C ASP A 163 -5.84 -4.96 -21.07
N ASP A 164 -5.28 -5.77 -20.16
CA ASP A 164 -5.38 -7.24 -20.04
C ASP A 164 -4.10 -7.81 -19.39
N PHE A 165 -4.18 -7.98 -18.06
CA PHE A 165 -3.43 -8.97 -17.29
C PHE A 165 -4.25 -9.40 -16.08
#